data_AF-A0A2H0WSA0-F1
#
_entry.id   AF-A0A2H0WSA0-F1
#
_cell.length_a   1.000
_cell.length_b   1.000
_cell.length_c   1.000
_cell.angle_alpha   90.00
_cell.angle_beta   90.00
_cell.angle_gamma   90.00
#
_symmetry.space_group_name_H-M   'P 1'
#
loop_
_entity.id
_entity.type
_entity.pdbx_description
1 polymer ?
#
loop_
_entity_poly.entity_id
_entity_poly.type
_entity_poly.pdbx_seq_one_letter_code
_entity_poly.pdbx_strand_id
1 'polypeptide(L)'
;MNILNSLNVLLIKTVYASDADVIPPSTTERVDLKWQIPSLADIVSFALRFLFIIAGLIALIYLVLGAFAWVTSSGNKENVSKAQEKIQAAIVGLVVMVAVIVIVGALEQFVFNKNLCLGLTCAIKLPSLIQTTPVPAP
;
A
#
# COMPACT_ATOMS: atom_id res chain seq x y z
N MET A 1 32.11 -8.18 -51.94
CA MET A 1 31.91 -6.99 -51.09
C MET A 1 31.21 -7.37 -49.78
N ASN A 2 31.81 -8.21 -48.92
CA ASN A 2 31.26 -8.58 -47.59
C ASN A 2 32.34 -8.94 -46.55
N ILE A 3 33.62 -8.96 -46.95
CA ILE A 3 34.73 -9.33 -46.08
C ILE A 3 35.05 -8.19 -45.08
N LEU A 4 34.86 -6.95 -45.50
CA LEU A 4 35.05 -5.76 -44.66
C LEU A 4 34.02 -5.68 -43.50
N ASN A 5 32.78 -6.15 -43.69
CA ASN A 5 31.78 -6.17 -42.63
C ASN A 5 32.05 -7.27 -41.59
N SER A 6 32.57 -8.42 -42.04
CA SER A 6 32.97 -9.51 -41.13
C SER A 6 34.22 -9.16 -40.31
N LEU A 7 35.14 -8.36 -40.86
CA LEU A 7 36.30 -7.87 -40.13
C LEU A 7 35.93 -6.82 -39.08
N ASN A 8 34.95 -5.96 -39.35
CA ASN A 8 34.45 -4.97 -38.37
C ASN A 8 33.82 -5.68 -37.15
N VAL A 9 33.03 -6.73 -37.38
CA VAL A 9 32.41 -7.51 -36.30
C VAL A 9 33.45 -8.26 -35.45
N LEU A 10 34.55 -8.72 -36.06
CA LEU A 10 35.63 -9.42 -35.33
C LEU A 10 36.50 -8.46 -34.51
N LEU A 11 36.80 -7.27 -35.03
CA LEU A 11 37.55 -6.25 -34.28
C LEU A 11 36.76 -5.67 -33.11
N ILE A 12 35.44 -5.54 -33.25
CA ILE A 12 34.56 -5.09 -32.15
C ILE A 12 34.44 -6.18 -31.07
N LYS A 13 34.40 -7.46 -31.44
CA LYS A 13 34.33 -8.56 -30.46
C LYS A 13 35.62 -8.76 -29.66
N THR A 14 36.79 -8.42 -30.18
CA THR A 14 38.06 -8.53 -29.44
C THR A 14 38.29 -7.44 -28.39
N VAL A 15 37.42 -6.42 -28.33
CA VAL A 15 37.43 -5.40 -27.26
C VAL A 15 36.67 -5.87 -26.01
N TYR A 16 35.86 -6.94 -26.11
CA TYR A 16 35.07 -7.47 -25.01
C TYR A 16 35.55 -8.85 -24.55
N ALA A 17 36.80 -8.97 -24.10
CA ALA A 17 37.18 -10.00 -23.12
C ALA A 17 38.59 -9.74 -22.56
N SER A 18 38.67 -9.08 -21.40
CA SER A 18 39.67 -9.26 -20.32
C SER A 18 40.06 -7.94 -19.67
N ASP A 19 39.16 -7.41 -18.84
CA ASP A 19 39.58 -6.90 -17.55
C ASP A 19 39.36 -8.10 -16.61
N ALA A 20 40.33 -8.99 -16.46
CA ALA A 20 41.29 -8.91 -15.37
C ALA A 20 40.59 -8.50 -14.07
N ASP A 21 40.52 -9.46 -13.15
CA ASP A 21 40.19 -9.30 -11.75
C ASP A 21 41.02 -8.15 -11.15
N VAL A 22 40.52 -6.93 -11.24
CA VAL A 22 40.98 -5.80 -10.45
C VAL A 22 40.02 -5.77 -9.28
N ILE A 23 40.45 -6.30 -8.13
CA ILE A 23 39.83 -5.97 -6.85
C ILE A 23 39.99 -4.44 -6.70
N PRO A 24 38.93 -3.61 -6.82
CA PRO A 24 39.05 -2.20 -6.53
C PRO A 24 39.28 -2.03 -5.02
N PRO A 25 40.20 -1.17 -4.57
CA PRO A 25 40.51 -1.02 -3.16
C PRO A 25 39.31 -0.44 -2.41
N SER A 26 38.89 -1.14 -1.36
CA SER A 26 38.01 -0.71 -0.27
C SER A 26 36.61 -0.19 -0.66
N THR A 27 35.62 -1.02 -0.34
CA THR A 27 34.44 -0.64 0.47
C THR A 27 33.67 0.60 0.01
N THR A 28 32.59 0.37 -0.73
CA THR A 28 31.22 0.67 -0.28
C THR A 28 30.32 0.07 -1.36
N GLU A 29 29.90 -1.20 -1.20
CA GLU A 29 28.53 -1.49 -1.60
C GLU A 29 27.72 -0.46 -0.82
N ARG A 30 27.25 0.57 -1.50
CA ARG A 30 26.24 1.43 -0.91
C ARG A 30 25.11 0.42 -0.71
N VAL A 31 24.95 -0.08 0.51
CA VAL A 31 23.63 -0.50 0.95
C VAL A 31 22.84 0.78 0.74
N ASP A 32 22.23 0.85 -0.42
CA ASP A 32 21.35 1.92 -0.83
C ASP A 32 20.14 1.67 0.06
N LEU A 33 20.30 2.06 1.33
CA LEU A 33 19.25 2.15 2.31
C LEU A 33 18.40 3.26 1.73
N LYS A 34 17.52 2.84 0.82
CA LYS A 34 16.56 3.62 0.07
C LYS A 34 15.54 4.12 1.09
N TRP A 35 16.01 4.94 2.02
CA TRP A 35 15.25 5.75 2.95
C TRP A 35 14.58 6.82 2.11
N GLN A 36 13.63 6.37 1.31
CA GLN A 36 12.73 7.21 0.58
C GLN A 36 11.83 7.85 1.64
N ILE A 37 11.92 9.17 1.77
CA ILE A 37 11.08 9.93 2.71
C ILE A 37 9.63 9.63 2.30
N PRO A 38 8.82 9.01 3.17
CA PRO A 38 7.44 8.70 2.84
C PRO A 38 6.71 9.98 2.50
N SER A 39 5.97 9.96 1.39
CA SER A 39 5.16 11.11 1.00
C SER A 39 4.03 11.32 2.01
N LEU A 40 3.44 12.52 2.02
CA LEU A 40 2.27 12.81 2.85
C LEU A 40 1.13 11.80 2.60
N ALA A 41 0.97 11.35 1.35
CA ALA A 41 -0.01 10.34 0.99
C ALA A 41 0.29 8.99 1.66
N ASP A 42 1.55 8.58 1.74
CA ASP A 42 1.95 7.31 2.37
C ASP A 42 1.67 7.33 3.88
N ILE A 43 1.99 8.43 4.55
CA ILE A 43 1.78 8.60 5.99
C ILE A 43 0.30 8.57 6.34
N VAL A 44 -0.52 9.33 5.59
CA VAL A 44 -1.96 9.39 5.80
C VAL A 44 -2.61 8.04 5.49
N SER A 45 -2.20 7.38 4.41
CA SER A 45 -2.69 6.04 4.03
C SER A 45 -2.38 5.02 5.13
N PHE A 46 -1.16 5.04 5.69
CA PHE A 46 -0.77 4.17 6.78
C PHE A 46 -1.60 4.42 8.04
N ALA A 47 -1.73 5.68 8.45
CA ALA A 47 -2.51 6.06 9.63
C ALA A 47 -3.98 5.65 9.52
N LEU A 48 -4.60 5.88 8.36
CA LEU A 48 -5.98 5.49 8.11
C LEU A 48 -6.15 3.97 8.12
N ARG A 49 -5.29 3.21 7.42
CA ARG A 49 -5.32 1.73 7.46
C ARG A 49 -5.22 1.21 8.89
N PHE A 50 -4.29 1.74 9.67
CA PHE A 50 -4.11 1.38 11.07
C PHE A 50 -5.37 1.66 11.90
N LEU A 51 -5.96 2.84 11.74
CA LEU A 51 -7.20 3.24 12.42
C LEU A 51 -8.37 2.33 12.05
N PHE A 52 -8.55 2.00 10.78
CA PHE A 52 -9.63 1.10 10.32
C PHE A 52 -9.51 -0.31 10.90
N ILE A 53 -8.28 -0.84 11.00
CA ILE A 53 -8.03 -2.16 11.61
C ILE A 53 -8.42 -2.14 13.09
N ILE A 54 -7.96 -1.14 13.84
CA ILE A 54 -8.28 -1.01 15.27
C ILE A 54 -9.77 -0.80 15.47
N ALA A 55 -10.40 0.09 14.70
CA ALA A 55 -11.82 0.36 14.81
C ALA A 55 -12.67 -0.87 14.49
N GLY A 56 -12.32 -1.63 13.45
CA GLY A 56 -12.99 -2.89 13.12
C GLY A 56 -12.86 -3.93 14.22
N LEU A 57 -11.69 -4.04 14.85
CA LEU A 57 -11.47 -4.95 15.97
C LEU A 57 -12.29 -4.55 17.20
N ILE A 58 -12.32 -3.26 17.54
CA ILE A 58 -13.15 -2.75 18.64
C ILE A 58 -14.63 -3.00 18.36
N ALA A 59 -15.10 -2.70 17.15
CA ALA A 59 -16.49 -2.96 16.76
C ALA A 59 -16.86 -4.43 16.93
N LEU A 60 -15.99 -5.35 16.52
CA LEU A 60 -16.19 -6.80 16.69
C LEU A 60 -16.31 -7.18 18.18
N ILE A 61 -15.41 -6.67 19.03
CA ILE A 61 -15.44 -6.92 20.48
C ILE A 61 -16.75 -6.43 21.09
N TYR A 62 -17.18 -5.21 20.75
CA TYR A 62 -18.44 -4.65 21.24
C TYR A 62 -19.66 -5.44 20.78
N LEU A 63 -19.64 -5.97 19.56
CA LEU A 63 -20.70 -6.81 19.02
C LEU A 63 -20.83 -8.12 19.81
N VAL A 64 -19.70 -8.77 20.10
CA VAL A 64 -19.67 -10.00 20.91
C VAL A 64 -20.12 -9.74 22.35
N LEU A 65 -19.62 -8.67 22.98
CA LEU A 65 -20.03 -8.30 24.34
C LEU A 65 -21.50 -7.92 24.43
N GLY A 66 -22.02 -7.20 23.42
CA GLY A 66 -23.44 -6.85 23.32
C GLY A 66 -24.32 -8.09 23.13
N ALA A 67 -23.93 -9.01 22.24
CA ALA A 67 -24.64 -10.25 22.00
C ALA A 67 -24.66 -11.14 23.25
N PHE A 68 -23.52 -11.26 23.95
CA PHE A 68 -23.44 -12.02 25.20
C PHE A 68 -24.31 -11.42 26.30
N ALA A 69 -24.31 -10.10 26.46
CA ALA A 69 -25.18 -9.40 27.39
C ALA A 69 -26.67 -9.61 27.04
N TRP A 70 -27.02 -9.67 25.76
CA TRP A 70 -28.40 -9.90 25.32
C TRP A 70 -28.88 -11.31 25.67
N VAL A 71 -28.06 -12.34 25.41
CA VAL A 71 -28.38 -13.75 25.73
C VAL A 71 -28.48 -13.97 27.24
N THR A 72 -27.61 -13.33 28.03
CA THR A 72 -27.59 -13.46 29.50
C THR A 72 -28.60 -12.56 30.22
N SER A 73 -29.36 -11.73 29.50
CA SER A 73 -30.33 -10.79 30.09
C SER A 73 -31.54 -11.46 30.74
N SER A 74 -31.75 -12.77 30.51
CA SER A 74 -32.81 -13.57 31.13
C SER A 74 -34.22 -12.96 31.01
N GLY A 75 -34.48 -12.18 29.95
CA GLY A 75 -35.78 -11.54 29.71
C GLY A 75 -36.04 -10.24 30.50
N ASN A 76 -35.09 -9.74 31.29
CA ASN A 76 -35.22 -8.40 31.90
C ASN A 76 -35.15 -7.33 30.80
N LYS A 77 -36.25 -6.60 30.61
CA LYS A 77 -36.38 -5.54 29.58
C LYS A 77 -35.26 -4.50 29.66
N GLU A 78 -34.82 -4.12 30.85
CA GLU A 78 -33.76 -3.11 31.00
C GLU A 78 -32.41 -3.63 30.49
N ASN A 79 -32.05 -4.86 30.85
CA ASN A 79 -30.80 -5.48 30.41
C ASN A 79 -30.81 -5.76 28.91
N VAL A 80 -31.96 -6.18 28.38
CA VAL A 80 -32.16 -6.38 26.93
C VAL A 80 -31.98 -5.06 26.18
N SER A 81 -32.56 -3.95 26.66
CA SER A 81 -32.40 -2.63 26.04
C SER A 81 -30.94 -2.20 26.01
N LYS A 82 -30.25 -2.28 27.16
CA LYS A 82 -28.82 -1.93 27.25
C LYS A 82 -27.95 -2.77 26.33
N ALA A 83 -28.25 -4.07 26.19
CA ALA A 83 -27.53 -4.94 25.27
C ALA A 83 -27.78 -4.58 23.80
N GLN A 84 -29.04 -4.28 23.45
CA GLN A 84 -29.41 -3.83 22.11
C GLN A 84 -28.76 -2.50 21.75
N GLU A 85 -28.70 -1.53 22.67
CA GLU A 85 -28.00 -0.25 22.47
C GLU A 85 -26.52 -0.47 22.14
N LYS A 86 -25.84 -1.38 22.85
CA LYS A 86 -24.44 -1.73 22.57
C LYS A 86 -24.27 -2.34 21.18
N ILE A 87 -25.16 -3.26 20.79
CA ILE A 87 -25.14 -3.89 19.46
C ILE A 87 -25.40 -2.84 18.38
N GLN A 88 -26.41 -1.98 18.57
CA GLN A 88 -26.73 -0.90 17.63
C GLN A 88 -25.56 0.06 17.46
N ALA A 89 -24.92 0.48 18.55
CA ALA A 89 -23.73 1.34 18.49
C ALA A 89 -22.59 0.68 17.69
N ALA A 90 -22.34 -0.62 17.89
CA ALA A 90 -21.34 -1.36 17.14
C ALA A 90 -21.69 -1.45 15.63
N ILE A 91 -22.96 -1.73 15.30
CA ILE A 91 -23.44 -1.79 13.92
C ILE A 91 -23.33 -0.42 13.24
N VAL A 92 -23.77 0.65 13.90
CA VAL A 92 -23.66 2.01 13.36
C VAL A 92 -22.20 2.38 13.11
N GLY A 93 -21.29 2.03 14.03
CA GLY A 93 -19.85 2.21 13.83
C GLY A 93 -19.34 1.50 12.56
N LEU A 94 -19.76 0.25 12.34
CA LEU A 94 -19.40 -0.51 11.13
C LEU A 94 -19.99 0.11 9.86
N VAL A 95 -21.25 0.53 9.89
CA VAL A 95 -21.92 1.19 8.75
C VAL A 95 -21.21 2.49 8.38
N VAL A 96 -20.81 3.29 9.37
CA VAL A 96 -20.03 4.52 9.15
C VAL A 96 -18.69 4.20 8.49
N MET A 97 -17.99 3.15 8.92
CA MET A 97 -16.73 2.74 8.27
C MET A 97 -16.92 2.39 6.79
N VAL A 98 -17.98 1.66 6.46
CA VAL A 98 -18.34 1.35 5.06
C VAL A 98 -18.65 2.64 4.29
N ALA A 99 -19.42 3.56 4.89
CA ALA A 99 -19.75 4.84 4.26
C ALA A 99 -18.50 5.67 3.96
N VAL A 100 -17.51 5.70 4.86
CA VAL A 100 -16.23 6.39 4.63
C VAL A 100 -15.51 5.82 3.41
N ILE A 101 -15.43 4.50 3.26
CA ILE A 101 -14.77 3.86 2.11
C ILE A 101 -15.47 4.26 0.80
N VAL A 102 -16.81 4.26 0.79
CA VAL A 102 -17.60 4.66 -0.37
C VAL A 102 -17.37 6.13 -0.72
N ILE A 103 -17.39 7.02 0.26
CA ILE A 103 -17.16 8.46 0.06
C ILE A 103 -15.74 8.71 -0.46
N VAL A 104 -14.73 8.08 0.13
CA VAL A 104 -13.34 8.19 -0.32
C VAL A 104 -13.20 7.72 -1.76
N GLY A 105 -13.76 6.56 -2.11
CA GLY A 105 -13.74 6.04 -3.49
C GLY A 105 -14.45 6.96 -4.47
N ALA A 106 -15.57 7.57 -4.08
CA ALA A 106 -16.26 8.55 -4.90
C ALA A 106 -15.40 9.79 -5.13
N LEU A 107 -14.79 10.35 -4.08
CA LEU A 107 -13.92 11.53 -4.18
C LEU A 107 -12.70 11.29 -5.08
N GLU A 108 -12.08 10.10 -5.01
CA GLU A 108 -10.95 9.73 -5.88
C GLU A 108 -11.34 9.73 -7.38
N GLN A 109 -12.56 9.29 -7.69
CA GLN A 109 -13.07 9.25 -9.06
C GLN A 109 -13.51 10.63 -9.57
N PHE A 110 -14.22 11.40 -8.74
CA PHE A 110 -14.78 12.69 -9.13
C PHE A 110 -13.75 13.84 -9.10
N VAL A 111 -12.82 13.84 -8.14
CA VAL A 111 -11.85 14.95 -7.94
C VAL A 111 -10.51 14.65 -8.58
N PHE A 112 -9.99 13.43 -8.42
CA PHE A 112 -8.60 13.11 -8.78
C PHE A 112 -8.43 12.39 -10.12
N ASN A 113 -9.51 12.17 -10.89
CA ASN A 113 -9.48 11.50 -12.19
C ASN A 113 -8.58 10.24 -12.22
N LYS A 114 -8.58 9.46 -11.12
CA LYS A 114 -7.76 8.24 -10.89
C LYS A 114 -6.23 8.44 -10.75
N ASN A 115 -5.76 9.67 -10.58
CA ASN A 115 -4.32 9.99 -10.46
C ASN A 115 -3.78 9.91 -9.02
N LEU A 116 -4.65 9.83 -8.01
CA LEU A 116 -4.27 9.77 -6.60
C LEU A 116 -5.14 8.74 -5.88
N CYS A 117 -4.52 7.87 -5.08
CA CYS A 117 -5.20 6.85 -4.27
C CYS A 117 -4.69 6.94 -2.84
N LEU A 118 -5.59 7.02 -1.86
CA LEU A 118 -5.27 7.16 -0.44
C LEU A 118 -4.96 5.82 0.25
N GLY A 119 -4.56 4.80 -0.51
CA GLY A 119 -4.14 3.51 0.02
C GLY A 119 -5.24 2.66 0.66
N LEU A 120 -6.44 3.16 0.96
CA LEU A 120 -7.53 2.33 1.50
C LEU A 120 -8.24 1.50 0.42
N THR A 121 -8.33 2.04 -0.80
CA THR A 121 -9.12 1.50 -1.92
C THR A 121 -8.24 0.98 -3.07
N CYS A 122 -6.96 1.38 -3.14
CA CYS A 122 -6.02 0.99 -4.19
C CYS A 122 -4.56 0.94 -3.69
N ALA A 123 -3.70 0.21 -4.41
CA ALA A 123 -2.24 0.31 -4.25
C ALA A 123 -1.76 1.69 -4.76
N ILE A 124 -0.80 2.27 -4.05
CA ILE A 124 -0.30 3.63 -4.28
C ILE A 124 0.19 3.76 -5.73
N LYS A 125 -0.54 4.54 -6.54
CA LYS A 125 -0.14 4.91 -7.90
C LYS A 125 0.55 6.26 -7.84
N LEU A 126 1.88 6.23 -7.88
CA LEU A 126 2.71 7.42 -8.06
C LEU A 126 2.74 7.74 -9.56
N PRO A 127 2.24 8.91 -10.02
CA PRO A 127 2.47 9.33 -11.38
C PRO A 127 3.96 9.67 -11.56
N SER A 128 4.63 8.89 -12.40
CA SER A 128 5.68 9.33 -13.34
C SER A 128 6.94 10.06 -12.82
N LEU A 129 7.37 9.90 -11.56
CA LEU A 129 8.66 10.45 -11.08
C LEU A 129 9.82 9.44 -11.04
N ILE A 130 9.61 8.24 -11.60
CA ILE A 130 10.70 7.33 -11.98
C ILE A 130 10.65 7.18 -13.49
N GLN A 131 11.03 8.23 -14.22
CA GLN A 131 11.49 8.03 -15.59
C GLN A 131 12.82 7.29 -15.50
N THR A 132 12.77 5.95 -15.41
CA THR A 132 13.83 5.15 -16.00
C THR A 132 13.70 5.39 -17.50
N THR A 133 14.40 6.40 -18.00
CA THR A 133 14.75 6.42 -19.41
C THR A 133 15.31 5.04 -19.75
N PRO A 134 14.93 4.44 -20.89
CA PRO A 134 15.53 3.18 -21.32
C PRO A 134 17.04 3.41 -21.39
N VAL A 135 17.80 2.74 -20.53
CA VAL A 135 19.24 2.61 -20.74
C VAL A 135 19.37 1.78 -22.01
N PRO A 136 19.98 2.31 -23.09
CA PRO A 136 20.24 1.52 -24.28
C PRO A 136 21.06 0.30 -23.85
N ALA A 137 20.49 -0.88 -24.09
CA ALA A 137 21.17 -2.14 -23.83
C ALA A 137 22.46 -2.18 -24.68
N PRO A 138 23.60 -2.59 -24.11
CA PRO A 138 24.76 -2.94 -24.90
C PRO A 138 24.50 -4.18 -25.77
#